data_AF-A0A930H3S8-F1
#
_entry.id   AF-A0A930H3S8-F1
#
_cell.length_a   1.000
_cell.length_b   1.000
_cell.length_c   1.000
_cell.angle_alpha   90.00
_cell.angle_beta   90.00
_cell.angle_gamma   90.00
#
_symmetry.space_group_name_H-M   'P 1'
#
loop_
_entity.id
_entity.type
_entity.pdbx_description
1 polymer ?
#
loop_
_entity_poly.entity_id
_entity_poly.type
_entity_poly.pdbx_seq_one_letter_code
_entity_poly.pdbx_strand_id
1 'polypeptide(L)' 'LSPYVKKGQKIRYKIIAYREFGVREQYRQFESPGEEELKALKELAEQEGMQDILLI' A
#
# COMPACT_ATOMS: atom_id res chain seq x y z
N LEU A 1 -7.86 -11.68 6.31
CA LEU A 1 -7.95 -10.53 7.23
C LEU A 1 -8.92 -10.77 8.38
N SER A 2 -10.19 -11.12 8.12
CA SER A 2 -11.24 -11.37 9.14
C SER A 2 -10.78 -12.11 10.42
N PRO A 3 -10.03 -13.24 10.38
CA PRO A 3 -9.58 -13.91 11.61
C PRO A 3 -8.52 -13.15 12.43
N TYR A 4 -7.69 -12.31 11.80
CA TYR A 4 -6.69 -11.50 12.49
C TYR A 4 -7.32 -10.25 13.11
N VAL A 5 -8.27 -9.64 12.39
CA VAL A 5 -9.09 -8.53 12.88
C VAL A 5 -9.96 -8.97 14.07
N LYS A 6 -10.61 -10.15 13.97
CA LYS A 6 -11.42 -10.73 15.06
C LYS A 6 -10.64 -11.05 16.34
N LYS A 7 -9.32 -11.26 16.22
CA LYS A 7 -8.41 -11.49 17.36
C LYS A 7 -7.85 -10.19 17.95
N GLY A 8 -8.31 -9.02 17.49
CA GLY A 8 -7.88 -7.71 18.00
C GLY A 8 -6.44 -7.34 17.65
N GLN A 9 -5.81 -8.03 16.69
CA GLN A 9 -4.47 -7.66 16.25
C GLN A 9 -4.53 -6.36 15.45
N LYS A 10 -3.66 -5.41 15.79
CA LYS A 10 -3.43 -4.23 14.96
C LYS A 10 -2.77 -4.67 13.66
N ILE A 11 -3.42 -4.39 12.54
CA ILE A 11 -2.92 -4.71 11.20
C ILE A 11 -2.39 -3.43 10.57
N ARG A 12 -1.10 -3.41 10.24
CA ARG A 12 -0.49 -2.33 9.47
C ARG A 12 -0.64 -2.61 7.98
N TYR A 13 -1.25 -1.67 7.27
CA TYR A 13 -1.45 -1.69 5.83
C TYR A 13 -0.40 -0.81 5.15
N LYS A 14 0.54 -1.41 4.42
CA LYS A 14 1.60 -0.66 3.73
C LYS A 14 1.25 -0.50 2.25
N ILE A 15 1.27 0.72 1.76
CA ILE A 15 1.26 1.03 0.33
C ILE A 15 2.68 1.44 -0.02
N ILE A 16 3.32 0.69 -0.91
CA ILE A 16 4.73 0.87 -1.27
C ILE A 16 4.79 1.28 -2.73
N ALA A 17 5.28 2.48 -2.99
CA ALA A 17 5.53 2.95 -4.34
C ALA A 17 6.60 2.08 -5.00
N TYR A 18 6.37 1.74 -6.26
CA TYR A 18 7.37 1.10 -7.08
C TYR A 18 8.64 1.97 -7.14
N ARG A 19 9.81 1.33 -7.17
CA ARG A 19 11.11 1.99 -7.33
C ARG A 19 11.92 1.17 -8.33
N GLU A 20 12.48 1.83 -9.34
CA GLU A 20 13.22 1.17 -10.42
C GLU A 20 14.54 0.51 -9.95
N PHE A 21 15.12 1.02 -8.86
CA PHE A 21 16.36 0.48 -8.33
C PHE A 21 16.16 -0.91 -7.72
N GLY A 22 16.81 -1.92 -8.31
CA GLY A 22 16.85 -3.28 -7.78
C GLY A 22 15.68 -4.19 -8.20
N VAL A 23 14.81 -3.72 -9.10
CA VAL A 23 13.79 -4.59 -9.72
C VAL A 23 14.34 -5.39 -10.90
N ARG A 24 13.73 -6.55 -11.15
CA ARG A 24 14.08 -7.43 -12.28
C ARG A 24 13.83 -6.71 -13.60
N GLU A 25 14.60 -7.05 -14.62
CA GLU A 25 14.57 -6.41 -15.94
C GLU A 25 13.15 -6.30 -16.52
N GLN A 26 12.38 -7.38 -16.42
CA GLN A 26 10.98 -7.47 -16.88
C GLN A 26 9.97 -6.56 -16.16
N TYR A 27 10.39 -5.85 -15.11
CA TYR A 27 9.55 -4.90 -14.38
C TYR A 27 10.07 -3.46 -14.51
N ARG A 28 11.21 -3.23 -15.18
CA ARG A 28 11.78 -1.88 -15.32
C ARG A 28 10.90 -0.93 -16.11
N GLN A 29 10.06 -1.44 -17.00
CA GLN A 29 9.16 -0.63 -17.82
C GLN A 29 8.00 0.01 -17.06
N PHE A 30 7.81 -0.30 -15.77
CA PHE A 30 6.76 0.30 -14.97
C PHE A 30 7.20 1.66 -14.41
N GLU A 31 6.26 2.58 -14.33
CA GLU A 31 6.46 3.90 -13.75
C GLU A 31 6.10 3.88 -12.26
N SER A 32 6.74 4.77 -11.49
CA SER A 32 6.37 4.97 -10.09
C SER A 32 5.06 5.76 -10.02
N PRO A 33 4.11 5.38 -9.14
CA PRO A 33 2.88 6.14 -9.01
C PRO A 33 3.16 7.56 -8.52
N GLY A 34 2.31 8.50 -8.92
CA GLY A 34 2.37 9.89 -8.46
C GLY A 34 1.92 10.03 -7.00
N GLU A 35 2.21 11.18 -6.39
CA GLU A 35 1.80 11.48 -5.02
C GLU A 35 0.26 11.47 -4.85
N GLU A 36 -0.46 12.07 -5.80
CA GLU A 36 -1.93 12.08 -5.81
C GLU A 36 -2.53 10.67 -5.92
N GLU A 37 -1.92 9.78 -6.71
CA GLU A 37 -2.36 8.39 -6.82
C GLU A 37 -2.16 7.63 -5.51
N LEU A 38 -1.00 7.81 -4.86
CA LEU A 38 -0.72 7.21 -3.55
C LEU A 38 -1.68 7.72 -2.47
N LYS A 39 -2.04 9.00 -2.52
CA LYS A 39 -3.03 9.59 -1.62
C LYS A 39 -4.43 9.04 -1.86
N ALA A 40 -4.85 8.92 -3.11
CA ALA A 40 -6.13 8.29 -3.45
C ALA A 40 -6.21 6.83 -2.97
N LEU A 41 -5.11 6.08 -3.10
CA LEU A 41 -5.02 4.71 -2.59
C LEU A 41 -5.09 4.66 -1.05
N LYS A 42 -4.50 5.64 -0.35
CA LYS A 42 -4.63 5.76 1.11
C LYS A 42 -6.06 6.01 1.52
N GLU A 43 -6.73 6.98 0.87
CA GLU A 43 -8.12 7.33 1.15
C GLU A 43 -9.06 6.14 0.92
N LEU A 44 -8.85 5.38 -0.17
CA LEU A 44 -9.60 4.15 -0.43
C LEU A 44 -9.39 3.10 0.67
N ALA A 45 -8.15 2.90 1.11
CA ALA A 45 -7.86 1.96 2.19
C ALA A 45 -8.53 2.37 3.53
N GLU A 46 -8.61 3.67 3.82
CA GLU A 46 -9.33 4.20 4.99
C GLU A 46 -10.83 3.93 4.89
N GLN A 47 -11.44 4.12 3.71
CA GLN A 47 -12.86 3.83 3.46
C GLN A 47 -13.20 2.35 3.64
N GLU A 48 -12.28 1.46 3.28
CA GLU A 48 -12.39 0.00 3.48
C GLU A 48 -12.11 -0.44 4.94
N GLY A 49 -11.90 0.51 5.85
CA GLY A 49 -11.76 0.27 7.29
C GLY A 49 -10.34 -0.07 7.75
N MET A 50 -9.32 0.18 6.92
CA MET A 50 -7.93 0.10 7.37
C MET A 50 -7.57 1.30 8.24
N GLN A 51 -6.84 1.07 9.35
CA GLN A 51 -6.60 2.09 10.37
C GLN A 51 -5.13 2.49 10.53
N ASP A 52 -4.19 1.54 10.45
CA ASP A 52 -2.74 1.81 10.52
C ASP A 52 -2.16 1.73 9.10
N ILE A 53 -2.29 2.81 8.33
CA ILE A 53 -1.80 2.88 6.94
C ILE A 53 -0.46 3.60 6.87
N LEU A 54 0.49 3.02 6.15
CA LEU A 54 1.82 3.58 5.92
C LEU A 54 2.12 3.65 4.42
N LEU A 55 2.41 4.86 3.93
CA LEU A 55 2.92 5.10 2.57
C LEU A 55 4.46 5.02 2.60
N ILE A 56 5.07 4.28 1.67
CA ILE A 56 6.53 4.05 1.56
C ILE A 56 6.99 4.24 0.12
#